data_AF-A0A7V5QBV5-F1
#
_entry.id   AF-A0A7V5QBV5-F1
#
_cell.length_a   1.000
_cell.length_b   1.000
_cell.length_c   1.000
_cell.angle_alpha   90.00
_cell.angle_beta   90.00
_cell.angle_gamma   90.00
#
_symmetry.space_group_name_H-M   'P 1'
#
loop_
_entity.id
_entity.type
_entity.pdbx_description
1 polymer ?
#
loop_
_entity_poly.entity_id
_entity_poly.type
_entity_poly.pdbx_seq_one_letter_code
_entity_poly.pdbx_strand_id
1 'polypeptide(L)'
;MSKIVKVCVRVPSNRKDCLLAYAKGLREQDSEFVLRTPGWDAKIIHKIAKEKYGSLLGMFEKHGWTERGSDMMRFVQTRVKETYGSAENFLRNHSE
;
A
#
# COMPACT_ATOMS: atom_id res chain seq x y z
N MET A 1 19.54 11.69 7.12
CA MET A 1 18.61 10.56 7.36
C MET A 1 18.27 10.52 8.84
N SER A 2 17.06 10.88 9.23
CA SER A 2 16.64 10.83 10.64
C SER A 2 16.49 9.37 11.08
N LYS A 3 17.20 8.97 12.13
CA LYS A 3 17.18 7.60 12.66
C LYS A 3 15.86 7.36 13.40
N ILE A 4 15.07 6.39 12.95
CA ILE A 4 13.86 5.98 13.67
C ILE A 4 14.27 5.21 14.93
N VAL A 5 13.84 5.68 16.10
CA VAL A 5 14.04 5.01 17.39
C VAL A 5 12.73 4.40 17.85
N LYS A 6 12.72 3.09 18.11
CA LYS A 6 11.56 2.39 18.69
C LYS A 6 11.60 2.54 20.20
N VAL A 7 10.55 3.10 20.80
CA VAL A 7 10.42 3.28 22.25
C VAL A 7 9.14 2.58 22.71
N CYS A 8 9.23 1.77 23.78
CA CYS A 8 8.07 1.17 24.42
C CYS A 8 7.64 2.05 25.60
N VAL A 9 6.35 2.42 25.66
CA VAL A 9 5.78 3.24 26.74
C VAL A 9 4.55 2.56 27.32
N ARG A 10 4.34 2.70 28.64
CA ARG A 10 3.07 2.29 29.27
C ARG A 10 2.07 3.43 29.11
N VAL A 11 0.91 3.09 28.55
CA VAL A 11 -0.19 4.03 28.31
C VAL A 11 -1.39 3.61 29.16
N PRO A 12 -2.02 4.55 29.89
CA PRO A 12 -3.31 4.30 30.54
C PRO A 12 -4.40 3.88 29.54
N SER A 13 -5.21 2.89 29.90
CA SER A 13 -6.20 2.26 29.01
C SER A 13 -7.18 3.27 28.40
N ASN A 14 -7.61 4.26 29.18
CA ASN A 14 -8.54 5.31 28.78
C ASN A 14 -7.98 6.29 27.73
N ARG A 15 -6.67 6.29 27.48
CA ARG A 15 -6.03 7.13 26.47
C ARG A 15 -5.72 6.40 25.17
N LYS A 16 -5.92 5.08 25.13
CA LYS A 16 -5.59 4.24 23.98
C LYS A 16 -6.30 4.74 22.71
N ASP A 17 -7.60 4.93 22.78
CA ASP A 17 -8.40 5.30 21.60
C ASP A 17 -8.06 6.70 21.10
N CYS A 18 -7.84 7.66 22.01
CA CYS A 18 -7.40 9.01 21.66
C CYS A 18 -6.03 9.00 20.95
N LEU A 19 -5.08 8.20 21.42
CA LEU A 19 -3.77 8.07 20.78
C LEU A 19 -3.85 7.39 19.41
N LEU A 20 -4.70 6.36 19.28
CA LEU A 20 -4.93 5.70 17.99
C LEU A 20 -5.55 6.66 16.97
N ALA A 21 -6.51 7.49 17.40
CA ALA A 21 -7.13 8.51 16.57
C ALA A 21 -6.11 9.59 16.15
N TYR A 22 -5.31 10.09 17.10
CA TYR A 22 -4.23 11.04 16.81
C TYR A 22 -3.20 10.47 15.82
N ALA A 23 -2.75 9.24 16.02
CA ALA A 23 -1.83 8.56 15.11
C ALA A 23 -2.46 8.28 13.72
N LYS A 24 -3.79 8.17 13.62
CA LYS A 24 -4.49 8.09 12.33
C LYS A 24 -4.47 9.46 11.62
N GLY A 25 -4.79 10.53 12.33
CA GLY A 25 -4.75 11.90 11.80
C GLY A 25 -3.36 12.30 11.30
N LEU A 26 -2.29 11.97 12.05
CA LEU A 26 -0.92 12.20 11.60
C LEU A 26 -0.60 11.47 10.28
N ARG A 27 -1.06 10.22 10.12
CA ARG A 27 -0.87 9.45 8.88
C ARG A 27 -1.65 10.01 7.69
N GLU A 28 -2.79 10.65 7.95
CA GLU A 28 -3.59 11.32 6.93
C GLU A 28 -2.95 12.66 6.53
N GLN A 29 -2.36 13.40 7.48
CA GLN A 29 -1.60 14.64 7.22
C GLN A 29 -0.28 14.37 6.49
N ASP A 30 0.46 13.34 6.88
CA ASP A 30 1.66 12.87 6.17
C ASP A 30 1.34 12.24 4.80
N SER A 31 0.06 12.19 4.38
CA SER A 31 -0.32 11.63 3.07
C SER A 31 0.35 12.36 1.89
N GLU A 32 0.74 13.62 2.10
CA GLU A 32 1.50 14.44 1.16
C GLU A 32 3.01 14.09 1.17
N PHE A 33 3.52 13.56 2.27
CA PHE A 33 4.91 13.11 2.46
C PHE A 33 5.04 11.57 2.49
N VAL A 34 4.14 10.84 1.82
CA VAL A 34 4.23 9.37 1.60
C VAL A 34 5.25 9.08 0.51
N LEU A 35 6.45 9.62 0.66
CA LEU A 35 7.61 9.25 -0.11
C LEU A 35 8.05 7.86 0.37
N ARG A 36 7.47 6.83 -0.26
CA ARG A 36 8.01 5.46 -0.31
C ARG A 36 8.23 4.80 1.06
N THR A 37 7.28 4.94 1.98
CA THR A 37 7.31 4.14 3.20
C THR A 37 7.25 2.64 2.85
N PRO A 38 7.90 1.76 3.63
CA PRO A 38 7.87 0.33 3.37
C PRO A 38 6.43 -0.20 3.25
N GLY A 39 6.12 -0.85 2.12
CA GLY A 39 4.78 -1.35 1.83
C GLY A 39 3.84 -0.36 1.13
N TRP A 40 4.32 0.83 0.72
CA TRP A 40 3.57 1.75 -0.12
C TRP A 40 3.17 1.13 -1.46
N ASP A 41 4.11 0.46 -2.14
CA ASP A 41 3.85 -0.21 -3.43
C ASP A 41 2.68 -1.20 -3.32
N ALA A 42 2.68 -2.03 -2.28
CA ALA A 42 1.59 -2.96 -2.00
C ALA A 42 0.25 -2.22 -1.82
N LYS A 43 0.23 -1.16 -1.00
CA LYS A 43 -1.01 -0.41 -0.74
C LYS A 43 -1.56 0.21 -2.02
N ILE A 44 -0.72 0.82 -2.84
CA ILE A 44 -1.14 1.44 -4.11
C ILE A 44 -1.69 0.40 -5.07
N ILE A 45 -0.97 -0.71 -5.26
CA ILE A 45 -1.38 -1.80 -6.14
C ILE A 45 -2.74 -2.35 -5.71
N HIS A 46 -2.91 -2.63 -4.42
CA HIS A 46 -4.18 -3.11 -3.87
C HIS A 46 -5.31 -2.09 -4.03
N LYS A 47 -5.01 -0.81 -3.84
CA LYS A 47 -5.98 0.27 -4.01
C LYS A 47 -6.47 0.34 -5.45
N ILE A 48 -5.55 0.40 -6.42
CA ILE A 48 -5.87 0.47 -7.86
C ILE A 48 -6.59 -0.81 -8.31
N ALA A 49 -6.14 -1.99 -7.86
CA ALA A 49 -6.82 -3.25 -8.15
C ALA A 49 -8.28 -3.22 -7.69
N LYS A 50 -8.56 -2.68 -6.51
CA LYS A 50 -9.93 -2.54 -6.01
C LYS A 50 -10.73 -1.48 -6.77
N GLU A 51 -10.14 -0.33 -7.06
CA GLU A 51 -10.82 0.82 -7.66
C GLU A 51 -11.09 0.65 -9.16
N LYS A 52 -10.12 0.16 -9.93
CA LYS A 52 -10.20 0.05 -11.40
C LYS A 52 -10.58 -1.35 -11.88
N TYR A 53 -10.23 -2.40 -11.13
CA TYR A 53 -10.43 -3.80 -11.53
C TYR A 53 -11.43 -4.55 -10.64
N GLY A 54 -11.97 -3.89 -9.60
CA GLY A 54 -12.87 -4.48 -8.60
C GLY A 54 -12.17 -5.40 -7.59
N SER A 55 -11.17 -6.17 -8.04
CA SER A 55 -10.39 -7.06 -7.19
C SER A 55 -8.98 -7.31 -7.74
N LEU A 56 -8.11 -7.86 -6.89
CA LEU A 56 -6.79 -8.30 -7.34
C LEU A 56 -6.89 -9.40 -8.41
N LEU A 57 -7.86 -10.30 -8.28
CA LEU A 57 -8.14 -11.33 -9.28
C LEU A 57 -8.49 -10.71 -10.64
N GLY A 58 -9.41 -9.73 -10.66
CA GLY A 58 -9.82 -9.04 -11.88
C GLY A 58 -8.66 -8.30 -12.55
N MET A 59 -7.71 -7.79 -11.77
CA MET A 59 -6.48 -7.20 -12.30
C MET A 59 -5.60 -8.25 -12.99
N PHE A 60 -5.36 -9.40 -12.35
CA PHE A 60 -4.59 -10.50 -12.95
C PHE A 60 -5.25 -11.05 -14.22
N GLU A 61 -6.57 -11.16 -14.24
CA GLU A 61 -7.33 -11.62 -15.41
C GLU A 61 -7.23 -10.63 -16.57
N LYS A 62 -7.35 -9.32 -16.31
CA LYS A 62 -7.22 -8.29 -17.35
C LYS A 62 -5.83 -8.24 -17.96
N HIS A 63 -4.80 -8.50 -17.17
CA HIS A 63 -3.40 -8.52 -17.64
C HIS A 63 -2.96 -9.88 -18.19
N GLY A 64 -3.81 -10.91 -18.14
CA GLY A 64 -3.48 -12.25 -18.62
C GLY A 64 -2.39 -12.96 -17.80
N TRP A 65 -2.15 -12.52 -16.56
CA TRP A 65 -1.16 -13.15 -15.68
C TRP A 65 -1.66 -14.53 -15.24
N THR A 66 -0.76 -15.53 -15.17
CA THR A 66 -1.12 -16.93 -14.94
C THR A 66 -1.24 -17.31 -13.46
N GLU A 67 -0.70 -16.49 -12.56
CA GLU A 67 -0.69 -16.79 -11.13
C GLU A 67 -2.07 -16.67 -10.51
N ARG A 68 -2.40 -17.59 -9.60
CA ARG A 68 -3.69 -17.66 -8.91
C ARG A 68 -3.52 -17.96 -7.42
N GLY A 69 -4.56 -17.70 -6.65
CA GLY A 69 -4.59 -17.92 -5.20
C GLY A 69 -3.50 -17.16 -4.43
N SER A 70 -2.84 -17.86 -3.51
CA SER A 70 -1.82 -17.32 -2.60
C SER A 70 -0.59 -16.76 -3.31
N ASP A 71 -0.30 -17.25 -4.52
CA ASP A 71 0.86 -16.80 -5.30
C ASP A 71 0.64 -15.40 -5.88
N MET A 72 -0.60 -14.98 -6.13
CA MET A 72 -0.90 -13.63 -6.61
C MET A 72 -0.33 -12.57 -5.67
N MET A 73 -0.46 -12.75 -4.35
CA MET A 73 0.02 -11.81 -3.34
C MET A 73 1.54 -11.67 -3.32
N ARG A 74 2.27 -12.75 -3.65
CA ARG A 74 3.74 -12.73 -3.73
C ARG A 74 4.23 -12.10 -5.03
N PHE A 75 3.58 -12.43 -6.14
CA PHE A 75 4.06 -12.03 -7.46
C PHE A 75 3.49 -10.69 -7.95
N VAL A 76 2.47 -10.12 -7.31
CA VAL A 76 1.85 -8.87 -7.79
C VAL A 76 2.85 -7.73 -7.94
N GLN A 77 3.76 -7.55 -6.98
CA GLN A 77 4.77 -6.49 -7.06
C GLN A 77 5.76 -6.75 -8.20
N THR A 78 6.16 -8.01 -8.39
CA THR A 78 7.04 -8.43 -9.48
C THR A 78 6.38 -8.20 -10.83
N ARG A 79 5.14 -8.66 -11.02
CA ARG A 79 4.39 -8.53 -12.28
C ARG A 79 4.08 -7.08 -12.65
N VAL A 80 3.73 -6.26 -11.66
CA VAL A 80 3.58 -4.81 -11.87
C VAL A 80 4.90 -4.18 -12.28
N LYS A 81 6.02 -4.57 -11.66
CA LYS A 81 7.35 -4.07 -12.05
C LYS A 81 7.76 -4.54 -13.45
N GLU A 82 7.46 -5.77 -13.82
CA GLU A 82 7.75 -6.31 -15.17
C GLU A 82 6.92 -5.63 -16.26
N THR A 83 5.64 -5.35 -15.98
CA THR A 83 4.69 -4.80 -16.97
C THR A 83 4.81 -3.28 -17.09
N TYR A 84 5.01 -2.57 -15.97
CA TYR A 84 4.98 -1.10 -15.92
C TYR A 84 6.33 -0.47 -15.55
N GLY A 85 7.35 -1.27 -15.22
CA GLY A 85 8.66 -0.80 -14.77
C GLY A 85 8.71 -0.40 -13.29
N SER A 86 7.65 0.21 -12.76
CA SER A 86 7.55 0.61 -11.35
C SER A 86 6.10 0.75 -10.88
N ALA A 87 5.88 0.71 -9.55
CA ALA A 87 4.57 0.98 -8.95
C ALA A 87 4.11 2.44 -9.18
N GLU A 88 5.05 3.38 -9.31
CA GLU A 88 4.75 4.78 -9.66
C GLU A 88 4.20 4.90 -11.09
N ASN A 89 4.82 4.20 -12.05
CA ASN A 89 4.31 4.16 -13.42
C ASN A 89 2.94 3.48 -13.48
N PHE A 90 2.74 2.44 -12.68
CA PHE A 90 1.43 1.79 -12.55
C PHE A 90 0.37 2.75 -12.02
N LEU A 91 0.68 3.54 -10.98
CA LEU A 91 -0.20 4.59 -10.48
C LEU A 91 -0.51 5.61 -11.58
N ARG A 92 0.52 6.17 -12.24
CA ARG A 92 0.34 7.17 -13.30
C ARG A 92 -0.56 6.66 -14.43
N ASN A 93 -0.36 5.41 -14.87
CA ASN A 93 -1.15 4.79 -15.93
C ASN A 93 -2.64 4.59 -15.56
N HIS A 94 -2.98 4.60 -14.27
CA HIS A 94 -4.34 4.39 -13.79
C HIS A 94 -4.95 5.63 -13.12
N SER A 95 -4.21 6.74 -13.06
CA SER A 95 -4.70 8.03 -12.57
C SER A 95 -5.41 8.86 -13.66
N GLU A 96 -5.27 8.46 -14.93
CA GLU A 96 -6.10 8.91 -16.05
C GLU A 96 -7.40 8.09 -16.15
#